data_AF-A0A671MUK5-F1
#
_entry.id   AF-A0A671MUK5-F1
#
_cell.length_a   1.000
_cell.length_b   1.000
_cell.length_c   1.000
_cell.angle_alpha   90.00
_cell.angle_beta   90.00
_cell.angle_gamma   90.00
#
_symmetry.space_group_name_H-M   'P 1'
#
loop_
_entity.id
_entity.type
_entity.pdbx_description
1 polymer ?
#
loop_
_entity_poly.entity_id
_entity_poly.type
_entity_poly.pdbx_seq_one_letter_code
_entity_poly.pdbx_strand_id
1 'polypeptide(L)'
;MSNMEKNLFNLKFAAKELQRSSKKCDKEEKAEKAKVKKAVQKGNMEVARIHAENAIRQKNQSVNFLRMSARVDAVAARVQTAVTMNKVTKSMAGVVKGMDVTLKSMNLEKISALMEKFERQFETLDVQTAQMEDTMSSTTTLTTPQVMHTLAYYADIVVLLDLNMELPQGQTGSVGTSVASAEQDELSQRLAKLRDQV
;
A
#
# COMPACT_ATOMS: atom_id res chain seq x y z
N MET A 1 13.00 -15.62 -21.38
CA MET A 1 13.08 -14.98 -20.05
C MET A 1 14.50 -14.52 -19.81
N SER A 2 14.70 -13.26 -19.45
CA SER A 2 16.00 -12.78 -18.97
C SER A 2 16.41 -13.55 -17.70
N ASN A 3 17.70 -13.80 -17.48
CA ASN A 3 18.19 -14.41 -16.23
C ASN A 3 17.64 -13.69 -14.98
N MET A 4 17.43 -12.38 -15.08
CA MET A 4 16.87 -11.56 -13.99
C MET A 4 15.38 -11.86 -13.73
N GLU A 5 14.59 -12.19 -14.75
CA GLU A 5 13.18 -12.59 -14.60
C GLU A 5 13.06 -13.97 -13.94
N LYS A 6 13.96 -14.90 -14.29
CA LYS A 6 14.03 -16.22 -13.67
C LYS A 6 14.43 -16.12 -12.19
N ASN A 7 15.43 -15.29 -11.86
CA ASN A 7 15.84 -15.05 -10.49
C ASN A 7 14.74 -14.37 -9.66
N LEU A 8 14.00 -13.42 -10.26
CA LEU A 8 12.85 -12.79 -9.65
C LEU A 8 11.74 -13.79 -9.32
N PHE A 9 11.44 -14.72 -10.24
CA PHE A 9 10.49 -15.81 -9.98
C PHE A 9 10.96 -16.67 -8.81
N ASN A 10 12.22 -17.10 -8.80
CA ASN A 10 12.79 -17.90 -7.72
C ASN A 10 12.72 -17.18 -6.36
N LEU A 11 12.98 -15.87 -6.31
CA LEU A 11 12.87 -15.08 -5.08
C LEU A 11 11.43 -15.00 -4.57
N LYS A 12 10.46 -14.73 -5.46
CA LYS A 12 9.02 -14.73 -5.09
C LYS A 12 8.55 -16.10 -4.60
N PHE A 13 9.03 -17.15 -5.26
CA PHE A 13 8.73 -18.53 -4.85
C PHE A 13 9.32 -18.84 -3.47
N ALA A 14 10.60 -18.54 -3.25
CA ALA A 14 11.28 -18.74 -1.98
C ALA A 14 10.61 -17.95 -0.85
N ALA A 15 10.22 -16.68 -1.06
CA ALA A 15 9.46 -15.92 -0.07
C ALA A 15 8.17 -16.64 0.33
N LYS A 16 7.40 -17.12 -0.65
CA LYS A 16 6.14 -17.84 -0.39
C LYS A 16 6.36 -19.18 0.29
N GLU A 17 7.43 -19.89 -0.04
CA GLU A 17 7.83 -21.13 0.62
C GLU A 17 8.18 -20.90 2.09
N LEU A 18 8.95 -19.86 2.38
CA LEU A 18 9.27 -19.46 3.76
C LEU A 18 8.03 -19.07 4.56
N GLN A 19 7.09 -18.35 3.95
CA GLN A 19 5.81 -18.03 4.59
C GLN A 19 4.99 -19.30 4.91
N ARG A 20 5.01 -20.30 4.02
CA ARG A 20 4.37 -21.60 4.28
C ARG A 20 5.06 -22.35 5.40
N SER A 21 6.40 -22.36 5.43
CA SER A 21 7.18 -22.99 6.50
C SER A 21 6.93 -22.33 7.86
N SER A 22 6.81 -20.99 7.92
CA SER A 22 6.39 -20.28 9.14
C SER A 22 5.01 -20.74 9.62
N LYS A 23 4.00 -20.78 8.74
CA LYS A 23 2.65 -21.27 9.10
C LYS A 23 2.66 -22.73 9.56
N LYS A 24 3.52 -23.57 8.98
CA LYS A 24 3.69 -24.96 9.40
C LYS A 24 4.27 -25.04 10.82
N CYS A 25 5.33 -24.28 11.12
CA CYS A 25 5.89 -24.17 12.47
C CYS A 25 4.85 -23.67 13.49
N ASP A 26 4.01 -22.69 13.15
CA ASP A 26 2.92 -22.24 14.03
C ASP A 26 1.89 -23.33 14.33
N LYS A 27 1.56 -24.15 13.33
CA LYS A 27 0.64 -25.29 13.51
C LYS A 27 1.26 -26.35 14.43
N GLU A 28 2.55 -26.64 14.22
CA GLU A 28 3.30 -27.58 15.06
C GLU A 28 3.46 -27.04 16.50
N GLU A 29 3.68 -25.74 16.68
CA GLU A 29 3.73 -25.09 18.00
C GLU A 29 2.42 -25.28 18.78
N LYS A 30 1.27 -25.08 18.13
CA LYS A 30 -0.05 -25.33 18.73
C LYS A 30 -0.25 -26.79 19.11
N ALA A 31 0.21 -27.72 18.26
CA ALA A 31 0.14 -29.14 18.53
C ALA A 31 1.01 -29.54 19.74
N GLU A 32 2.24 -29.03 19.83
CA GLU A 32 3.14 -29.26 20.97
C GLU A 32 2.58 -28.68 22.26
N LYS A 33 2.00 -27.46 22.24
CA LYS A 33 1.29 -26.89 23.39
C LYS A 33 0.13 -27.76 23.88
N ALA A 34 -0.61 -28.38 22.97
CA ALA A 34 -1.68 -29.31 23.34
C ALA A 34 -1.11 -30.58 23.99
N LYS A 35 0.05 -31.08 23.54
CA LYS A 35 0.75 -32.20 24.17
C LYS A 35 1.29 -31.84 25.56
N VAL A 36 1.82 -30.64 25.75
CA VAL A 36 2.23 -30.13 27.08
C VAL A 36 1.06 -30.19 28.05
N LYS A 37 -0.11 -29.65 27.68
CA LYS A 37 -1.31 -29.69 28.53
C LYS A 37 -1.68 -31.11 28.95
N LYS A 38 -1.66 -32.06 28.00
CA LYS A 38 -1.94 -33.47 28.27
C LYS A 38 -0.88 -34.13 29.16
N ALA A 39 0.39 -33.81 28.98
CA ALA A 39 1.48 -34.36 29.78
C ALA A 39 1.44 -33.86 31.24
N VAL A 40 1.12 -32.57 31.42
CA VAL A 40 0.92 -31.96 32.75
C VAL A 40 -0.26 -32.61 33.48
N GLN A 41 -1.40 -32.82 32.81
CA GLN A 41 -2.55 -33.51 33.39
C GLN A 41 -2.26 -34.94 33.83
N LYS A 42 -1.32 -35.62 33.15
CA LYS A 42 -0.88 -36.98 33.51
C LYS A 42 0.20 -37.01 34.59
N GLY A 43 0.68 -35.86 35.07
CA GLY A 43 1.75 -35.77 36.07
C GLY A 43 3.17 -36.00 35.55
N ASN A 44 3.35 -36.18 34.23
CA ASN A 44 4.67 -36.44 33.63
C ASN A 44 5.38 -35.12 33.30
N MET A 45 6.03 -34.52 34.30
CA MET A 45 6.73 -33.23 34.14
C MET A 45 7.89 -33.28 33.15
N GLU A 46 8.66 -34.37 33.09
CA GLU A 46 9.79 -34.46 32.15
C GLU A 46 9.33 -34.41 30.70
N VAL A 47 8.27 -35.16 30.37
CA VAL A 47 7.66 -35.17 29.03
C VAL A 47 7.04 -33.80 28.70
N ALA A 48 6.42 -33.15 29.69
CA ALA A 48 5.89 -31.80 29.52
C ALA A 48 6.99 -30.78 29.21
N ARG A 49 8.17 -30.90 29.85
CA ARG A 49 9.32 -30.03 29.62
C ARG A 49 9.85 -30.16 28.18
N ILE A 50 10.01 -31.39 27.69
CA ILE A 50 10.48 -31.65 26.32
C ILE A 50 9.49 -31.06 25.28
N HIS A 51 8.18 -31.25 25.47
CA HIS A 51 7.18 -30.66 24.57
C HIS A 51 7.13 -29.13 24.66
N ALA A 52 7.39 -28.56 25.83
CA ALA A 52 7.46 -27.10 26.01
C ALA A 52 8.68 -26.50 25.29
N GLU A 53 9.85 -27.12 25.41
CA GLU A 53 11.06 -26.72 24.68
C GLU A 53 10.85 -26.80 23.16
N ASN A 54 10.22 -27.88 22.68
CA ASN A 54 9.84 -28.01 21.28
C ASN A 54 8.88 -26.91 20.82
N ALA A 55 7.89 -26.54 21.63
CA ALA A 55 6.98 -25.45 21.31
C ALA A 55 7.70 -24.10 21.20
N ILE A 56 8.62 -23.79 22.13
CA ILE A 56 9.43 -22.56 22.08
C ILE A 56 10.31 -22.54 20.84
N ARG A 57 10.96 -23.66 20.52
CA ARG A 57 11.78 -23.79 19.31
C ARG A 57 10.96 -23.51 18.05
N GLN A 58 9.77 -24.10 17.94
CA GLN A 58 8.89 -23.93 16.77
C GLN A 58 8.39 -22.49 16.65
N LYS A 59 8.06 -21.84 17.76
CA LYS A 59 7.70 -20.41 17.77
C LYS A 59 8.85 -19.54 17.24
N ASN A 60 10.08 -19.77 17.72
CA ASN A 60 11.25 -19.03 17.28
C ASN A 60 11.57 -19.27 15.80
N GLN A 61 11.44 -20.52 15.33
CA GLN A 61 11.60 -20.87 13.91
C GLN A 61 10.55 -20.19 13.03
N SER A 62 9.28 -20.17 13.47
CA SER A 62 8.22 -19.47 12.73
C SER A 62 8.52 -17.99 12.55
N VAL A 63 8.88 -17.29 13.63
CA VAL A 63 9.23 -15.86 13.58
C VAL A 63 10.44 -15.62 12.67
N ASN A 64 11.44 -16.50 12.70
CA ASN A 64 12.62 -16.37 11.85
C ASN A 64 12.28 -16.58 10.37
N PHE A 65 11.47 -17.59 10.03
CA PHE A 65 10.99 -17.80 8.67
C PHE A 65 10.13 -16.64 8.17
N LEU A 66 9.27 -16.08 9.02
CA LEU A 66 8.46 -14.91 8.67
C LEU A 66 9.33 -13.68 8.39
N ARG A 67 10.33 -13.43 9.24
CA ARG A 67 11.29 -12.33 9.04
C ARG A 67 12.09 -12.51 7.76
N MET A 68 12.56 -13.72 7.48
CA MET A 68 13.31 -14.01 6.26
C MET A 68 12.41 -13.89 5.02
N SER A 69 11.17 -14.38 5.08
CA SER A 69 10.16 -14.19 4.03
C SER A 69 9.95 -12.72 3.70
N ALA A 70 9.76 -11.86 4.71
CA ALA A 70 9.56 -10.43 4.50
C ALA A 70 10.78 -9.75 3.84
N ARG A 71 12.00 -10.15 4.25
CA ARG A 71 13.24 -9.64 3.64
C ARG A 71 13.37 -10.08 2.18
N VAL A 72 13.11 -11.35 1.88
CA VAL A 72 13.19 -11.88 0.51
C VAL A 72 12.14 -11.23 -0.38
N ASP A 73 10.92 -11.01 0.12
CA ASP A 73 9.85 -10.35 -0.63
C ASP A 73 10.18 -8.88 -0.93
N ALA A 74 10.77 -8.16 0.03
CA ALA A 74 11.27 -6.80 -0.19
C ALA A 74 12.36 -6.74 -1.26
N VAL A 75 13.29 -7.70 -1.27
CA VAL A 75 14.32 -7.82 -2.32
C VAL A 75 13.67 -8.15 -3.67
N ALA A 76 12.71 -9.08 -3.70
CA ALA A 76 11.98 -9.43 -4.91
C ALA A 76 11.22 -8.23 -5.50
N ALA A 77 10.62 -7.38 -4.67
CA ALA A 77 9.96 -6.14 -5.12
C ALA A 77 10.95 -5.17 -5.77
N ARG A 78 12.13 -4.97 -5.17
CA ARG A 78 13.19 -4.13 -5.78
C ARG A 78 13.68 -4.69 -7.12
N VAL A 79 13.87 -6.00 -7.20
CA VAL A 79 14.26 -6.68 -8.45
C VAL A 79 13.16 -6.56 -9.50
N GLN A 80 11.88 -6.67 -9.12
CA GLN A 80 10.75 -6.45 -10.03
C GLN A 80 10.79 -5.05 -10.64
N THR A 81 11.00 -4.01 -9.81
CA THR A 81 11.14 -2.63 -10.29
C THR A 81 12.30 -2.50 -11.26
N ALA A 82 13.47 -3.08 -10.93
CA ALA A 82 14.63 -3.05 -11.81
C ALA A 82 14.37 -3.75 -13.15
N VAL A 83 13.68 -4.89 -13.16
CA VAL A 83 13.29 -5.61 -14.38
C VAL A 83 12.34 -4.76 -15.23
N THR A 84 11.32 -4.15 -14.62
CA THR A 84 10.37 -3.28 -15.32
C THR A 84 11.10 -2.06 -15.90
N MET A 85 11.95 -1.41 -15.12
CA MET A 85 12.74 -0.26 -15.56
C MET A 85 13.65 -0.64 -16.73
N ASN A 86 14.31 -1.80 -16.68
CA ASN A 86 15.13 -2.29 -17.78
C ASN A 86 14.32 -2.50 -19.07
N LYS A 87 13.08 -3.01 -18.97
CA LYS A 87 12.17 -3.13 -20.11
C LYS A 87 11.83 -1.76 -20.70
N VAL A 88 11.50 -0.78 -19.86
CA VAL A 88 11.23 0.60 -20.29
C VAL A 88 12.46 1.20 -20.99
N THR A 89 13.65 1.08 -20.38
CA THR A 89 14.91 1.56 -20.98
C THR A 89 15.18 0.92 -22.34
N LYS A 90 14.94 -0.39 -22.49
CA LYS A 90 15.09 -1.07 -23.79
C LYS A 90 14.10 -0.57 -24.83
N SER A 91 12.83 -0.37 -24.46
CA SER A 91 11.82 0.19 -25.35
C SER A 91 12.18 1.61 -25.77
N MET A 92 12.59 2.46 -24.83
CA MET A 92 13.03 3.82 -25.12
C MET A 92 14.26 3.84 -26.04
N ALA A 93 15.25 2.96 -25.80
CA ALA A 93 16.41 2.85 -26.70
C ALA A 93 16.03 2.43 -28.12
N GLY A 94 15.02 1.58 -28.27
CA GLY A 94 14.46 1.22 -29.57
C GLY A 94 13.79 2.41 -30.26
N VAL A 95 12.97 3.17 -29.53
CA VAL A 95 12.30 4.38 -30.03
C VAL A 95 13.33 5.44 -30.42
N VAL A 96 14.34 5.71 -29.60
CA VAL A 96 15.39 6.70 -29.89
C VAL A 96 16.18 6.31 -31.15
N LYS A 97 16.50 5.02 -31.34
CA LYS A 97 17.13 4.55 -32.59
C LYS A 97 16.21 4.72 -33.81
N GLY A 98 14.93 4.38 -33.67
CA GLY A 98 13.94 4.60 -34.74
C GLY A 98 13.77 6.08 -35.09
N MET A 99 13.83 6.94 -34.07
CA MET A 99 13.73 8.39 -34.23
C MET A 99 14.99 8.96 -34.90
N ASP A 100 16.20 8.50 -34.57
CA ASP A 100 17.45 8.92 -35.24
C ASP A 100 17.43 8.61 -36.75
N VAL A 101 16.94 7.41 -37.12
CA VAL A 101 16.76 7.03 -38.54
C VAL A 101 15.70 7.89 -39.22
N THR A 102 14.59 8.15 -38.52
CA THR A 102 13.49 8.98 -39.07
C THR A 102 13.93 10.42 -39.24
N LEU A 103 14.64 11.01 -38.27
CA LEU A 103 15.17 12.38 -38.31
C LEU A 103 16.22 12.57 -39.41
N LYS A 104 17.04 11.55 -39.71
CA LYS A 104 17.94 11.57 -40.88
C LYS A 104 17.21 11.56 -42.23
N SER A 105 15.97 11.09 -42.26
CA SER A 105 15.13 11.00 -43.48
C SER A 105 14.04 12.08 -43.57
N MET A 106 13.79 12.84 -42.50
CA MET A 106 12.74 13.88 -42.46
C MET A 106 13.29 15.26 -42.84
N ASN A 107 12.75 15.81 -43.93
CA ASN A 107 12.87 17.23 -44.27
C ASN A 107 12.26 18.11 -43.18
N LEU A 108 12.91 19.24 -42.87
CA LEU A 108 12.48 20.24 -41.88
C LEU A 108 11.01 20.68 -42.04
N GLU A 109 10.48 20.76 -43.27
CA GLU A 109 9.06 21.06 -43.53
C GLU A 109 8.09 20.04 -42.92
N LYS A 110 8.42 18.74 -42.97
CA LYS A 110 7.57 17.71 -42.36
C LYS A 110 7.65 17.73 -40.83
N ILE A 111 8.77 18.19 -40.26
CA ILE A 111 8.93 18.38 -38.81
C ILE A 111 8.08 19.57 -38.34
N SER A 112 8.06 20.67 -39.10
CA SER A 112 7.16 21.81 -38.84
C SER A 112 5.69 21.38 -38.84
N ALA A 113 5.27 20.63 -39.86
CA ALA A 113 3.89 20.13 -39.95
C ALA A 113 3.55 19.09 -38.86
N LEU A 114 4.52 18.29 -38.41
CA LEU A 114 4.32 17.32 -37.33
C LEU A 114 4.24 18.01 -35.97
N MET A 115 5.04 19.04 -35.71
CA MET A 115 4.97 19.83 -34.47
C MET A 115 3.65 20.57 -34.34
N GLU A 116 3.15 21.17 -35.43
CA GLU A 116 1.83 21.82 -35.44
C GLU A 116 0.70 20.81 -35.17
N LYS A 117 0.87 19.56 -35.63
CA LYS A 117 -0.10 18.47 -35.38
C LYS A 117 0.02 17.89 -33.97
N PHE A 118 1.21 17.85 -33.40
CA PHE A 118 1.46 17.44 -32.01
C PHE A 118 0.86 18.47 -31.04
N GLU A 119 1.06 19.76 -31.29
CA GLU A 119 0.50 20.85 -30.49
C GLU A 119 -1.03 20.78 -30.46
N ARG A 120 -1.69 20.63 -31.62
CA ARG A 120 -3.14 20.42 -31.68
C ARG A 120 -3.61 19.16 -30.93
N GLN A 121 -2.86 18.06 -31.02
CA GLN A 121 -3.22 16.81 -30.32
C GLN A 121 -3.02 16.92 -28.81
N PHE A 122 -1.96 17.59 -28.35
CA PHE A 122 -1.69 17.80 -26.93
C PHE A 122 -2.69 18.77 -26.32
N GLU A 123 -3.04 19.85 -27.03
CA GLU A 123 -4.08 20.80 -26.62
C GLU A 123 -5.46 20.10 -26.53
N THR A 124 -5.78 19.22 -27.49
CA THR A 124 -7.01 18.41 -27.42
C THR A 124 -7.00 17.46 -26.21
N LEU A 125 -5.85 16.86 -25.88
CA LEU A 125 -5.70 15.93 -24.77
C LEU A 125 -5.80 16.65 -23.42
N ASP A 126 -5.21 17.84 -23.30
CA ASP A 126 -5.35 18.70 -22.11
C ASP A 126 -6.80 19.15 -21.92
N VAL A 127 -7.48 19.58 -22.98
CA VAL A 127 -8.92 19.94 -22.92
C VAL A 127 -9.78 18.72 -22.55
N GLN A 128 -9.48 17.55 -23.12
CA GLN A 128 -10.19 16.32 -22.79
C GLN A 128 -9.94 15.88 -21.35
N THR A 129 -8.72 16.02 -20.84
CA THR A 129 -8.37 15.68 -19.45
C THR A 129 -9.01 16.64 -18.47
N ALA A 130 -9.00 17.95 -18.76
CA ALA A 130 -9.70 18.95 -17.96
C ALA A 130 -11.21 18.66 -17.92
N GLN A 131 -11.82 18.35 -19.07
CA GLN A 131 -13.24 18.01 -19.12
C GLN A 131 -13.56 16.67 -18.43
N MET A 132 -12.64 15.71 -18.46
CA MET A 132 -12.77 14.45 -17.73
C MET A 132 -12.60 14.67 -16.21
N GLU A 133 -11.67 15.53 -15.78
CA GLU A 133 -11.48 15.90 -14.38
C GLU A 133 -12.69 16.67 -13.84
N ASP A 134 -13.24 17.62 -14.61
CA ASP A 134 -14.45 18.36 -14.24
C ASP A 134 -15.68 17.45 -14.12
N THR A 135 -15.86 16.50 -15.04
CA THR A 135 -16.97 15.53 -14.98
C THR A 135 -16.78 14.49 -13.86
N MET A 136 -15.55 14.04 -13.60
CA MET A 136 -15.24 13.14 -12.48
C MET A 136 -15.35 13.84 -11.13
N SER A 137 -14.94 15.10 -11.02
CA SER A 137 -15.09 15.95 -9.84
C SER A 137 -16.56 16.25 -9.55
N SER A 138 -17.34 16.56 -10.59
CA SER A 138 -18.80 16.74 -10.48
C SER A 138 -19.54 15.45 -10.10
N THR A 139 -19.05 14.28 -10.55
CA THR A 139 -19.63 12.98 -10.19
C THR A 139 -19.24 12.56 -8.77
N THR A 140 -18.00 12.80 -8.36
CA THR A 140 -17.53 12.46 -7.02
C THR A 140 -18.07 13.40 -5.95
N THR A 141 -18.28 14.70 -6.23
CA THR A 141 -18.91 15.63 -5.26
C THR A 141 -20.30 15.20 -4.80
N LEU A 142 -21.07 14.45 -5.62
CA LEU A 142 -22.34 13.85 -5.19
C LEU A 142 -22.17 12.70 -4.18
N THR A 143 -20.97 12.11 -4.09
CA THR A 143 -20.63 10.97 -3.21
C THR A 143 -19.70 11.34 -2.04
N THR A 144 -19.18 12.57 -2.01
CA THR A 144 -18.25 13.09 -0.99
C THR A 144 -18.93 13.79 0.20
N PRO A 145 -19.89 13.15 0.91
CA PRO A 145 -20.00 13.41 2.34
C PRO A 145 -19.14 12.45 3.19
N GLN A 146 -18.70 11.32 2.63
CA GLN A 146 -18.19 10.19 3.42
C GLN A 146 -16.65 10.14 3.55
N VAL A 147 -15.90 10.66 2.55
CA VAL A 147 -14.43 10.51 2.54
C VAL A 147 -13.73 11.44 3.53
N MET A 148 -14.24 12.67 3.72
CA MET A 148 -13.71 13.63 4.70
C MET A 148 -13.74 13.07 6.14
N HIS A 149 -14.79 12.30 6.47
CA HIS A 149 -14.96 11.69 7.78
C HIS A 149 -13.92 10.57 8.05
N THR A 150 -13.49 9.86 7.01
CA THR A 150 -12.49 8.79 7.14
C THR A 150 -11.07 9.34 7.29
N LEU A 151 -10.72 10.43 6.61
CA LEU A 151 -9.40 11.04 6.74
C LEU A 151 -9.20 11.65 8.14
N ALA A 152 -10.24 12.27 8.70
CA ALA A 152 -10.23 12.75 10.09
C ALA A 152 -10.04 11.61 11.10
N TYR A 153 -10.71 10.46 10.89
CA TYR A 153 -10.54 9.28 11.74
C TYR A 153 -9.12 8.70 11.70
N TYR A 154 -8.48 8.65 10.53
CA TYR A 154 -7.08 8.20 10.43
C TYR A 154 -6.09 9.22 10.99
N ALA A 155 -6.36 10.53 10.89
CA ALA A 155 -5.54 11.57 11.49
C ALA A 155 -5.54 11.50 13.03
N ASP A 156 -6.71 11.29 13.65
CA ASP A 156 -6.84 11.13 15.10
C ASP A 156 -6.07 9.91 15.62
N ILE A 157 -6.09 8.78 14.90
CA ILE A 157 -5.35 7.57 15.30
C ILE A 157 -3.83 7.77 15.27
N VAL A 158 -3.32 8.54 14.30
CA VAL A 158 -1.88 8.81 14.18
C VAL A 158 -1.41 9.78 15.28
N VAL A 159 -2.23 10.78 15.64
CA VAL A 159 -1.93 11.71 16.74
C VAL A 159 -2.02 11.03 18.12
N LEU A 160 -2.94 10.09 18.31
CA LEU A 160 -3.09 9.33 19.57
C LEU A 160 -1.90 8.39 19.85
N LEU A 161 -1.23 7.89 18.80
CA LEU A 161 -0.07 7.00 18.95
C LEU A 161 1.19 7.75 19.39
N ASP A 162 1.31 9.04 19.06
CA ASP A 162 2.45 9.89 19.45
C ASP A 162 2.31 10.42 20.89
N LEU A 163 1.08 10.52 21.41
CA LEU A 163 0.80 10.94 22.79
C LEU A 163 0.89 9.81 23.84
N ASN A 164 1.09 8.55 23.43
CA ASN A 164 1.20 7.41 24.37
C ASN A 164 2.63 7.23 24.94
N MET A 165 3.53 8.22 24.78
CA MET A 165 4.86 8.28 25.41
C MET A 165 4.92 9.16 26.67
N GLU A 166 3.86 9.89 27.02
CA GLU A 166 3.81 10.66 28.28
C GLU A 166 2.43 10.54 28.93
N LEU A 167 2.32 9.68 29.94
CA LEU A 167 1.18 9.68 30.86
C LEU A 167 1.68 9.71 32.30
N PRO A 168 1.12 10.62 33.11
CA PRO A 168 0.69 10.30 34.46
C PRO A 168 -0.85 10.21 34.52
N GLN A 169 -1.33 9.18 35.21
CA GLN A 169 -2.75 8.85 35.42
C GLN A 169 -3.52 9.95 36.18
N GLY A 170 -4.75 10.26 35.74
CA GLY A 170 -5.67 11.05 36.57
C GLY A 170 -6.99 11.45 35.91
N GLN A 171 -8.09 10.91 36.46
CA GLN A 171 -9.49 11.36 36.40
C GLN A 171 -10.32 11.22 35.10
N THR A 172 -11.45 10.53 35.29
CA THR A 172 -12.61 10.39 34.43
C THR A 172 -13.30 11.73 34.16
N GLY A 173 -13.50 12.09 32.89
CA GLY A 173 -14.35 13.20 32.49
C GLY A 173 -14.65 13.19 30.99
N SER A 174 -15.92 13.07 30.63
CA SER A 174 -16.41 13.18 29.25
C SER A 174 -16.31 14.64 28.76
N VAL A 175 -15.44 14.94 27.81
CA VAL A 175 -15.41 16.26 27.16
C VAL A 175 -15.02 16.10 25.69
N GLY A 176 -15.87 16.61 24.78
CA GLY A 176 -15.39 17.19 23.52
C GLY A 176 -15.85 16.59 22.18
N THR A 177 -17.16 16.39 21.93
CA THR A 177 -17.68 16.15 20.56
C THR A 177 -18.59 17.28 20.04
N SER A 178 -18.84 18.33 20.82
CA SER A 178 -19.92 19.28 20.51
C SER A 178 -19.53 20.52 19.69
N VAL A 179 -18.24 20.79 19.43
CA VAL A 179 -17.83 22.08 18.85
C VAL A 179 -17.79 22.07 17.31
N ALA A 180 -17.35 20.97 16.68
CA ALA A 180 -17.21 20.90 15.22
C ALA A 180 -18.55 20.78 14.46
N SER A 181 -19.56 20.13 15.04
CA SER A 181 -20.88 20.01 14.40
C SER A 181 -21.68 21.31 14.41
N ALA A 182 -21.46 22.19 15.41
CA ALA A 182 -22.20 23.45 15.51
C ALA A 182 -21.81 24.45 14.41
N GLU A 183 -20.52 24.49 14.05
CA GLU A 183 -20.00 25.42 13.03
C GLU A 183 -20.44 25.06 11.61
N GLN A 184 -20.60 23.76 11.32
CA GLN A 184 -21.09 23.29 10.01
C GLN A 184 -22.57 23.61 9.79
N ASP A 185 -23.40 23.48 10.82
CA ASP A 185 -24.83 23.80 10.74
C ASP A 185 -25.08 25.31 10.56
N GLU A 186 -24.27 26.16 11.20
CA GLU A 186 -24.41 27.61 11.09
C GLU A 186 -24.02 28.14 9.69
N LEU A 187 -22.96 27.60 9.09
CA LEU A 187 -22.56 27.90 7.71
C LEU A 187 -23.63 27.47 6.69
N SER A 188 -24.22 26.29 6.91
CA SER A 188 -25.29 25.74 6.07
C SER A 188 -26.54 26.64 6.09
N GLN A 189 -26.92 27.14 7.27
CA GLN A 189 -28.02 28.09 7.40
C GLN A 189 -27.73 29.46 6.77
N ARG A 190 -26.49 29.97 6.87
CA ARG A 190 -26.11 31.24 6.24
C ARG A 190 -26.14 31.14 4.71
N LEU A 191 -25.68 30.03 4.14
CA LEU A 191 -25.73 29.79 2.69
C LEU A 191 -27.16 29.62 2.19
N ALA A 192 -28.04 28.98 2.97
CA ALA A 192 -29.47 28.88 2.63
C ALA A 192 -30.15 30.26 2.61
N LYS A 193 -29.92 31.09 3.63
CA LYS A 193 -30.45 32.46 3.67
C LYS A 193 -29.94 33.35 2.54
N LEU A 194 -28.71 33.13 2.08
CA LEU A 194 -28.14 33.88 0.96
C LEU A 194 -28.75 33.45 -0.40
N ARG A 195 -29.14 32.17 -0.53
CA ARG A 195 -29.83 31.66 -1.72
C ARG A 195 -31.28 32.14 -1.83
N ASP A 196 -31.95 32.38 -0.70
CA ASP A 196 -33.31 32.96 -0.68
C ASP A 196 -33.33 34.48 -0.94
N GLN A 197 -32.17 35.14 -0.95
CA GLN A 197 -32.03 36.58 -1.18
C GLN A 197 -31.72 36.99 -2.63
N VAL A 198 -31.58 36.02 -3.55
CA VAL A 198 -31.42 36.22 -4.99
C VAL A 198 -32.66 35.71 -5.71
#